data_AF-A0A537N015-F1
#
_entry.id   AF-A0A537N015-F1
#
_cell.length_a   1.000
_cell.length_b   1.000
_cell.length_c   1.000
_cell.angle_alpha   90.00
_cell.angle_beta   90.00
_cell.angle_gamma   90.00
#
_symmetry.space_group_name_H-M   'P 1'
#
loop_
_entity.id
_entity.type
_entity.pdbx_description
1 polymer ?
#
loop_
_entity_poly.entity_id
_entity_poly.type
_entity_poly.pdbx_seq_one_letter_code
_entity_poly.pdbx_strand_id
1 'polypeptide(L)'
;SRAGSAAELDLALRPRRNRRTEWIRRLVREHALTTDDLIWPLFLVEGTGLRVPVDSMPGIERLSVDQAVREAERAVKLEIPAIALFPYTDPALRDADGSEALNPDNLVCRAIRAIKQEVPAVGIVCDVALDPYTSHGHDGLLRDGVIVNDET
;
A
#
# COMPACT_ATOMS: atom_id res chain seq x y z
N SER A 1 -4.81 -6.23 -64.47
CA SER A 1 -4.93 -6.89 -63.16
C SER A 1 -5.35 -5.84 -62.14
N ARG A 2 -6.67 -5.69 -61.88
CA ARG A 2 -7.21 -4.70 -60.93
C ARG A 2 -7.22 -5.36 -59.55
N ALA A 3 -6.37 -4.87 -58.65
CA ALA A 3 -6.42 -5.21 -57.24
C ALA A 3 -7.84 -4.94 -56.71
N GLY A 4 -8.40 -5.92 -56.00
CA GLY A 4 -9.75 -5.86 -55.46
C GLY A 4 -9.95 -4.60 -54.61
N SER A 5 -10.91 -3.79 -55.02
CA SER A 5 -11.41 -2.66 -54.23
C SER A 5 -11.87 -3.19 -52.87
N ALA A 6 -11.18 -2.79 -51.81
CA ALA A 6 -11.64 -3.06 -50.45
C ALA A 6 -13.01 -2.40 -50.28
N ALA A 7 -14.01 -3.16 -49.80
CA ALA A 7 -15.36 -2.64 -49.59
C ALA A 7 -15.33 -1.38 -48.71
N GLU A 8 -15.69 -0.23 -49.29
CA GLU A 8 -15.84 1.02 -48.57
C GLU A 8 -17.06 0.96 -47.67
N LEU A 9 -16.83 0.87 -46.37
CA LEU A 9 -17.88 1.00 -45.36
C LEU A 9 -18.08 2.48 -45.06
N ASP A 10 -19.20 3.08 -45.47
CA ASP A 10 -19.53 4.49 -45.20
C ASP A 10 -20.10 4.69 -43.79
N LEU A 11 -19.22 4.56 -42.78
CA LEU A 11 -19.58 4.76 -41.38
C LEU A 11 -19.34 6.22 -40.98
N ALA A 12 -20.42 6.91 -40.57
CA ALA A 12 -20.40 8.28 -40.06
C ALA A 12 -19.57 8.43 -38.77
N LEU A 13 -19.64 7.43 -37.89
CA LEU A 13 -18.87 7.37 -36.64
C LEU A 13 -17.69 6.42 -36.78
N ARG A 14 -16.48 6.96 -36.56
CA ARG A 14 -15.24 6.17 -36.55
C ARG A 14 -14.43 6.48 -35.30
N PRO A 15 -14.66 5.78 -34.18
CA PRO A 15 -13.96 6.01 -32.91
C PRO A 15 -12.42 5.95 -33.03
N ARG A 16 -11.90 5.21 -34.02
CA ARG A 16 -10.46 5.14 -34.32
C ARG A 16 -9.86 6.49 -34.74
N ARG A 17 -10.66 7.47 -35.21
CA ARG A 17 -10.19 8.84 -35.51
C ARG A 17 -9.56 9.49 -34.26
N ASN A 18 -10.16 9.28 -33.09
CA ASN A 18 -9.66 9.79 -31.81
C ASN A 18 -8.40 9.07 -31.30
N ARG A 19 -7.99 7.96 -31.93
CA ARG A 19 -6.84 7.15 -31.52
C ARG A 19 -5.65 7.23 -32.49
N ARG A 20 -5.78 8.02 -33.57
CA ARG A 20 -4.85 8.02 -34.71
C ARG A 20 -3.46 8.57 -34.36
N THR A 21 -3.39 9.61 -33.54
CA THR A 21 -2.13 10.26 -33.16
C THR A 21 -2.10 10.50 -31.66
N GLU A 22 -0.90 10.65 -31.10
CA GLU A 22 -0.75 10.88 -29.66
C GLU A 22 -1.40 12.18 -29.20
N TRP A 23 -1.28 13.27 -29.98
CA TRP A 23 -1.87 14.55 -29.62
C TRP A 23 -3.41 14.49 -29.56
N ILE A 24 -4.06 13.72 -30.45
CA ILE A 24 -5.52 13.53 -30.39
C ILE A 24 -5.89 12.72 -29.16
N ARG A 25 -5.16 11.64 -28.87
CA ARG A 25 -5.38 10.82 -27.66
C ARG A 25 -5.22 11.62 -26.37
N ARG A 26 -4.28 12.57 -26.33
CA ARG A 26 -4.11 13.48 -25.19
C ARG A 26 -5.29 14.44 -25.00
N LEU A 27 -5.87 14.97 -26.08
CA LEU A 27 -7.03 15.87 -26.00
C LEU A 27 -8.29 15.19 -25.48
N VAL A 28 -8.45 13.89 -25.75
CA VAL A 28 -9.65 13.13 -25.35
C VAL A 28 -9.41 12.20 -24.15
N ARG A 29 -8.27 12.33 -23.47
CA ARG A 29 -7.93 11.50 -22.32
C ARG A 29 -8.78 11.91 -21.12
N GLU A 30 -9.52 10.96 -20.57
CA GLU A 30 -10.46 11.20 -19.47
C GLU A 30 -9.81 11.15 -18.08
N HIS A 31 -8.76 10.34 -17.92
CA HIS A 31 -8.06 10.15 -16.66
C HIS A 31 -6.55 10.29 -16.83
N ALA A 32 -5.90 10.85 -15.82
CA ALA A 32 -4.45 10.86 -15.66
C ALA A 32 -4.14 10.36 -14.26
N LEU A 33 -3.10 9.51 -14.16
CA LEU A 33 -2.54 9.11 -12.88
C LEU A 33 -1.33 10.00 -12.59
N THR A 34 -1.23 10.47 -11.37
CA THR A 34 -0.17 11.30 -10.82
C THR A 34 0.35 10.68 -9.53
N THR A 35 1.44 11.22 -8.98
CA THR A 35 1.96 10.77 -7.68
C THR A 35 1.00 11.08 -6.54
N ASP A 36 0.18 12.12 -6.69
CA ASP A 36 -0.86 12.50 -5.72
C ASP A 36 -1.93 11.42 -5.52
N ASP A 37 -2.05 10.49 -6.47
CA ASP A 37 -3.00 9.37 -6.44
C ASP A 37 -2.43 8.13 -5.74
N LEU A 38 -1.17 8.17 -5.28
CA LEU A 38 -0.45 6.99 -4.78
C LEU A 38 -0.34 6.98 -3.24
N ILE A 39 -0.55 5.80 -2.67
CA ILE A 39 -0.18 5.48 -1.28
C ILE A 39 0.83 4.33 -1.35
N TRP A 40 1.93 4.44 -0.61
CA TRP A 40 2.98 3.41 -0.61
C TRP A 40 2.95 2.56 0.67
N PRO A 41 2.56 1.27 0.60
CA PRO A 41 2.63 0.35 1.73
C PRO A 41 4.07 0.01 2.11
N LEU A 42 4.38 0.07 3.40
CA LEU A 42 5.63 -0.41 3.99
C LEU A 42 5.34 -1.48 5.05
N PHE A 43 6.12 -2.56 5.02
CA PHE A 43 6.06 -3.63 6.01
C PHE A 43 7.16 -3.42 7.04
N LEU A 44 6.80 -3.43 8.31
CA LEU A 44 7.73 -3.19 9.43
C LEU A 44 8.17 -4.51 10.06
N VAL A 45 9.40 -4.57 10.54
CA VAL A 45 9.90 -5.67 11.38
C VAL A 45 10.73 -5.10 12.53
N GLU A 46 10.81 -5.84 13.65
CA GLU A 46 11.69 -5.49 14.75
C GLU A 46 13.18 -5.55 14.37
N GLY A 47 14.00 -4.79 15.10
CA GLY A 47 15.46 -4.73 14.94
C GLY A 47 15.96 -3.40 14.39
N THR A 48 17.22 -3.38 13.94
CA THR A 48 17.92 -2.17 13.47
C THR A 48 18.76 -2.49 12.25
N GLY A 49 18.69 -1.66 11.21
CA GLY A 49 19.43 -1.85 9.96
C GLY A 49 18.98 -3.07 9.15
N LEU A 50 17.75 -3.55 9.37
CA LEU A 50 17.24 -4.77 8.74
C LEU A 50 16.37 -4.48 7.53
N ARG A 51 16.59 -5.27 6.48
CA ARG A 51 15.73 -5.43 5.31
C ARG A 51 15.59 -6.92 5.05
N VAL A 52 14.37 -7.44 5.15
CA VAL A 52 14.09 -8.87 5.05
C VAL A 52 13.12 -9.12 3.90
N PRO A 53 13.49 -9.84 2.84
CA PRO A 53 12.59 -10.13 1.73
C PRO A 53 11.31 -10.83 2.17
N VAL A 54 10.21 -10.56 1.47
CA VAL A 54 8.96 -11.30 1.59
C VAL A 54 8.87 -12.28 0.42
N ASP A 55 9.08 -13.57 0.66
CA ASP A 55 9.21 -14.58 -0.40
C ASP A 55 8.00 -14.66 -1.35
N SER A 56 6.80 -14.42 -0.85
CA SER A 56 5.57 -14.40 -1.65
C SER A 56 5.35 -13.12 -2.46
N MET A 57 6.12 -12.07 -2.19
CA MET A 57 6.02 -10.76 -2.82
C MET A 57 7.39 -10.29 -3.34
N PRO A 58 7.84 -10.77 -4.51
CA PRO A 58 9.15 -10.42 -5.05
C PRO A 58 9.33 -8.90 -5.18
N GLY A 59 10.45 -8.40 -4.65
CA GLY A 59 10.78 -6.96 -4.63
C GLY A 59 10.22 -6.20 -3.42
N ILE A 60 9.49 -6.87 -2.53
CA ILE A 60 9.01 -6.32 -1.26
C ILE A 60 9.87 -6.83 -0.10
N GLU A 61 10.17 -5.92 0.82
CA GLU A 61 10.97 -6.18 2.01
C GLU A 61 10.21 -5.73 3.26
N ARG A 62 10.41 -6.43 4.37
CA ARG A 62 10.12 -5.95 5.72
C ARG A 62 11.30 -5.12 6.21
N LEU A 63 11.01 -3.96 6.79
CA LEU A 63 11.99 -2.93 7.12
C LEU A 63 12.01 -2.70 8.63
N SER A 64 13.20 -2.62 9.22
CA SER A 64 13.31 -2.04 10.56
C SER A 64 12.91 -0.57 10.57
N VAL A 65 12.57 -0.02 11.73
CA VAL A 65 12.10 1.37 11.86
C VAL A 65 13.07 2.37 11.21
N ASP A 66 14.38 2.21 11.42
CA ASP A 66 15.39 3.08 10.81
C ASP A 66 15.42 2.99 9.27
N GLN A 67 15.09 1.83 8.70
CA GLN A 67 14.98 1.66 7.25
C GLN A 67 13.65 2.21 6.72
N ALA A 68 12.56 2.07 7.46
CA ALA A 68 11.26 2.64 7.11
C ALA A 68 11.32 4.18 7.05
N VAL A 69 12.05 4.83 7.96
CA VAL A 69 12.32 6.28 7.89
C VAL A 69 13.02 6.67 6.58
N ARG A 70 14.02 5.90 6.15
CA ARG A 70 14.71 6.16 4.86
C ARG A 70 13.79 6.00 3.65
N GLU A 71 12.89 5.01 3.66
CA GLU A 71 11.89 4.88 2.58
C GLU A 71 10.84 5.99 2.65
N ALA A 72 10.48 6.50 3.83
CA ALA A 72 9.60 7.66 3.97
C ALA A 72 10.24 8.94 3.41
N GLU A 73 11.53 9.19 3.66
CA GLU A 73 12.27 10.28 3.02
C GLU A 73 12.27 10.15 1.49
N ARG A 74 12.42 8.91 1.01
CA ARG A 74 12.38 8.60 -0.42
C ARG A 74 10.98 8.83 -1.01
N ALA A 75 9.92 8.47 -0.29
CA ALA A 75 8.55 8.71 -0.71
C ALA A 75 8.31 10.20 -0.97
N VAL A 76 8.77 11.08 -0.07
CA VAL A 76 8.68 12.53 -0.26
C VAL A 76 9.51 13.02 -1.44
N LYS A 77 10.72 12.50 -1.66
CA LYS A 77 11.53 12.82 -2.84
C LYS A 77 10.85 12.41 -4.16
N LEU A 78 9.98 11.40 -4.11
CA LEU A 78 9.18 10.92 -5.24
C LEU A 78 7.80 11.59 -5.31
N GLU A 79 7.52 12.59 -4.48
CA GLU A 79 6.23 13.30 -4.42
C GLU A 79 5.05 12.39 -4.08
N ILE A 80 5.30 11.26 -3.38
CA ILE A 80 4.24 10.38 -2.89
C ILE A 80 3.68 10.99 -1.59
N PRO A 81 2.36 11.28 -1.52
CA PRO A 81 1.79 12.04 -0.42
C PRO A 81 1.66 11.25 0.88
N ALA A 82 1.51 9.91 0.81
CA ALA A 82 1.25 9.08 1.99
C ALA A 82 1.87 7.69 1.93
N ILE A 83 2.20 7.17 3.11
CA ILE A 83 2.63 5.78 3.32
C ILE A 83 1.67 5.05 4.26
N ALA A 84 1.46 3.76 4.02
CA ALA A 84 0.66 2.89 4.87
C ALA A 84 1.58 1.91 5.60
N LEU A 85 1.43 1.79 6.93
CA LEU A 85 2.33 0.98 7.75
C LEU A 85 1.66 -0.32 8.18
N PHE A 86 2.33 -1.45 7.93
CA PHE A 86 1.86 -2.78 8.32
C PHE A 86 2.92 -3.50 9.16
N PRO A 87 2.65 -3.83 10.43
CA PRO A 87 3.62 -4.50 11.27
C PRO A 87 3.70 -6.00 10.98
N TYR A 88 4.91 -6.53 10.95
CA TYR A 88 5.16 -7.95 11.21
C TYR A 88 5.50 -8.12 12.69
N THR A 89 4.47 -8.28 13.51
CA THR A 89 4.61 -8.50 14.96
C THR A 89 5.22 -9.87 15.22
N ASP A 90 6.23 -9.94 16.09
CA ASP A 90 6.84 -11.19 16.54
C ASP A 90 5.74 -12.13 17.08
N PRO A 91 5.65 -13.40 16.62
CA PRO A 91 4.71 -14.36 17.16
C PRO A 91 4.69 -14.49 18.69
N ALA A 92 5.82 -14.23 19.37
CA ALA A 92 5.90 -14.28 20.83
C ALA A 92 5.15 -13.13 21.53
N LEU A 93 4.85 -12.04 20.81
CA LEU A 93 4.07 -10.90 21.29
C LEU A 93 2.58 -11.00 20.92
N ARG A 94 2.17 -12.09 20.25
CA ARG A 94 0.79 -12.32 19.88
C ARG A 94 0.10 -13.16 20.94
N ASP A 95 -1.07 -12.71 21.39
CA ASP A 95 -1.91 -13.41 22.34
C ASP A 95 -3.34 -13.56 21.81
N ALA A 96 -4.25 -14.13 22.60
CA ALA A 96 -5.64 -14.29 22.16
C ALA A 96 -6.40 -12.95 22.09
N ASP A 97 -5.96 -11.97 22.88
CA ASP A 97 -6.66 -10.71 23.07
C ASP A 97 -6.13 -9.57 22.18
N GLY A 98 -5.03 -9.79 21.46
CA GLY A 98 -4.37 -8.78 20.63
C GLY A 98 -3.76 -7.63 21.45
N SER A 99 -3.31 -7.88 22.68
CA SER A 99 -2.98 -6.81 23.64
C SER A 99 -1.91 -5.84 23.15
N GLU A 100 -0.99 -6.29 22.29
CA GLU A 100 0.07 -5.48 21.68
C GLU A 100 -0.47 -4.38 20.74
N ALA A 101 -1.73 -4.50 20.26
CA ALA A 101 -2.39 -3.43 19.50
C ALA A 101 -2.58 -2.15 20.35
N LEU A 102 -2.80 -2.31 21.66
CA LEU A 102 -3.00 -1.21 22.60
C LEU A 102 -1.69 -0.71 23.24
N ASN A 103 -0.58 -1.39 22.99
CA ASN A 103 0.72 -0.99 23.51
C ASN A 103 1.17 0.33 22.83
N PRO A 104 1.32 1.44 23.58
CA PRO A 104 1.72 2.72 23.01
C PRO A 104 3.14 2.68 22.44
N ASP A 105 3.94 1.68 22.77
CA ASP A 105 5.31 1.50 22.28
C ASP A 105 5.46 0.33 21.31
N ASN A 106 4.34 -0.14 20.73
CA ASN A 106 4.38 -1.15 19.69
C ASN A 106 5.15 -0.67 18.45
N LEU A 107 5.48 -1.62 17.57
CA LEU A 107 6.30 -1.39 16.39
C LEU A 107 5.75 -0.26 15.48
N VAL A 108 4.43 -0.22 15.28
CA VAL A 108 3.77 0.80 14.44
C VAL A 108 3.88 2.18 15.09
N CYS A 109 3.55 2.30 16.38
CA CYS A 109 3.64 3.56 17.11
C CYS A 109 5.07 4.12 17.12
N ARG A 110 6.08 3.27 17.34
CA ARG A 110 7.49 3.68 17.26
C ARG A 110 7.88 4.13 15.85
N ALA A 111 7.43 3.42 14.81
CA ALA A 111 7.68 3.81 13.43
C ALA A 111 7.02 5.15 13.06
N ILE A 112 5.76 5.38 13.44
CA ILE A 112 5.07 6.65 13.21
C ILE A 112 5.85 7.81 13.83
N ARG A 113 6.24 7.68 15.11
CA ARG A 113 6.98 8.73 15.82
C ARG A 113 8.31 9.03 15.12
N ALA A 114 9.08 8.00 14.77
CA ALA A 114 10.36 8.15 14.10
C ALA A 114 10.20 8.81 12.71
N ILE A 115 9.22 8.37 11.91
CA ILE A 115 8.97 8.94 10.59
C ILE A 115 8.51 10.39 10.70
N LYS A 116 7.61 10.71 11.64
CA LYS A 116 7.12 12.09 11.83
C LYS A 116 8.18 13.05 12.36
N GLN A 117 9.20 12.55 13.05
CA GLN A 117 10.35 13.35 13.47
C GLN A 117 11.18 13.83 12.26
N GLU A 118 11.44 12.95 11.29
CA GLU A 118 12.29 13.28 10.13
C GLU A 118 11.49 13.86 8.95
N VAL A 119 10.28 13.37 8.73
CA VAL A 119 9.45 13.65 7.55
C VAL A 119 8.03 14.05 7.98
N PRO A 120 7.83 15.19 8.67
CA PRO A 120 6.53 15.54 9.27
C PRO A 120 5.40 15.70 8.24
N ALA A 121 5.74 16.09 7.01
CA ALA A 121 4.79 16.39 5.94
C ALA A 121 4.15 15.15 5.28
N VAL A 122 4.79 13.98 5.32
CA VAL A 122 4.23 12.78 4.67
C VAL A 122 3.00 12.28 5.44
N GLY A 123 1.92 11.96 4.74
CA GLY A 123 0.74 11.32 5.33
C GLY A 123 1.09 9.92 5.86
N ILE A 124 0.54 9.55 7.01
CA ILE A 124 0.68 8.20 7.55
C ILE A 124 -0.72 7.58 7.66
N VAL A 125 -0.91 6.45 7.00
CA VAL A 125 -2.10 5.61 7.12
C VAL A 125 -1.74 4.43 8.02
N CYS A 126 -2.49 4.26 9.11
CA CYS A 126 -2.28 3.17 10.06
C CYS A 126 -3.39 2.16 9.87
N ASP A 127 -3.00 0.88 9.92
CA ASP A 127 -3.96 -0.20 9.99
C ASP A 127 -4.51 -0.31 11.41
N VAL A 128 -5.83 -0.45 11.54
CA VAL A 128 -6.53 -0.63 12.81
C VAL A 128 -7.24 -1.97 12.73
N ALA A 129 -6.47 -3.03 13.03
CA ALA A 129 -6.92 -4.41 12.98
C ALA A 129 -6.15 -5.24 14.02
N LEU A 130 -6.78 -6.31 14.53
CA LEU A 130 -6.17 -7.18 15.54
C LEU A 130 -5.40 -8.36 14.95
N ASP A 131 -5.51 -8.65 13.65
CA ASP A 131 -4.86 -9.79 13.00
C ASP A 131 -3.33 -9.82 13.09
N PRO A 132 -2.58 -8.68 13.14
CA PRO A 132 -1.14 -8.74 13.33
C PRO A 132 -0.78 -9.09 14.78
N TYR A 133 -1.74 -8.99 15.71
CA TYR A 133 -1.53 -9.09 17.16
C TYR A 133 -2.21 -10.32 17.77
N THR A 134 -3.18 -10.93 17.10
CA THR A 134 -3.82 -12.15 17.58
C THR A 134 -3.03 -13.39 17.20
N SER A 135 -2.92 -14.33 18.14
CA SER A 135 -2.27 -15.63 17.95
C SER A 135 -2.95 -16.51 16.89
N HIS A 136 -4.24 -16.28 16.63
CA HIS A 136 -5.03 -16.97 15.61
C HIS A 136 -5.08 -16.24 14.25
N GLY A 137 -4.54 -15.02 14.15
CA GLY A 137 -4.47 -14.26 12.89
C GLY A 137 -5.82 -13.86 12.31
N HIS A 138 -6.81 -13.61 13.18
CA HIS A 138 -8.13 -13.11 12.78
C HIS A 138 -8.30 -11.67 13.29
N ASP A 139 -9.04 -10.86 12.54
CA ASP A 139 -9.22 -9.42 12.77
C ASP A 139 -9.99 -9.07 14.06
N GLY A 140 -10.55 -10.07 14.78
CA GLY A 140 -11.32 -9.88 16.01
C GLY A 140 -11.14 -11.02 17.03
N LEU A 141 -11.60 -10.77 18.26
CA LEU A 141 -11.47 -11.72 19.38
C LEU A 141 -12.24 -13.03 19.10
N LEU A 142 -11.54 -14.16 19.19
CA LEU A 142 -12.14 -15.48 19.02
C LEU A 142 -12.58 -16.03 20.38
N ARG A 143 -13.90 -16.11 20.62
CA ARG A 143 -14.45 -16.93 21.72
C ARG A 143 -15.27 -18.07 21.14
N ASP A 144 -14.94 -19.30 21.54
CA ASP A 144 -15.65 -20.52 21.15
C ASP A 144 -15.88 -20.69 19.64
N GLY A 145 -14.94 -20.22 18.81
CA GLY A 145 -14.98 -20.38 17.35
C GLY A 145 -15.83 -19.33 16.61
N VAL A 146 -16.30 -18.29 17.29
CA VAL A 146 -17.04 -17.17 16.69
C VAL A 146 -16.28 -15.86 16.93
N ILE A 147 -16.18 -15.02 15.89
CA ILE A 147 -15.64 -13.66 16.02
C ILE A 147 -16.66 -12.81 16.77
N VAL A 148 -16.29 -12.31 17.95
CA VAL A 148 -17.20 -11.52 18.79
C VAL A 148 -17.09 -10.04 18.39
N ASN A 149 -18.07 -9.59 17.60
CA ASN A 149 -18.05 -8.30 16.90
C ASN A 149 -18.22 -7.05 17.78
N ASP A 150 -18.79 -7.19 18.99
CA ASP A 150 -19.07 -6.04 19.89
C ASP A 150 -17.96 -5.81 20.94
N GLU A 151 -17.05 -6.79 21.13
CA GLU A 151 -15.88 -6.68 22.03
C GLU A 151 -14.56 -6.41 21.27
N THR A 152 -14.62 -6.31 19.93
CA THR A 152 -13.49 -6.00 19.03
C THR A 152 -13.47 -4.51 18.71
#